data_AF-A0A2E3XU37-F1
#
_entry.id   AF-A0A2E3XU37-F1
#
_cell.length_a   1.000
_cell.length_b   1.000
_cell.length_c   1.000
_cell.angle_alpha   90.00
_cell.angle_beta   90.00
_cell.angle_gamma   90.00
#
_symmetry.space_group_name_H-M   'P 1'
#
loop_
_entity.id
_entity.type
_entity.pdbx_description
1 polymer ?
#
loop_
_entity_poly.entity_id
_entity_poly.type
_entity_poly.pdbx_seq_one_letter_code
_entity_poly.pdbx_strand_id
1 'polypeptide(L)'
;MEKSLLIIERIVVESLFKKSLDFEKLKVQTSLSESLLQAVLGQLIQKGILVFKNYEYELNWEHKSLWLPIVTDKEGAKAEIKELFSSLVNQIYEKEEGAKLKVQKIYLNQREKEELERNLADIDSFIQGVRNQRKVFPVKENISKQQVVFYGHCEYRSLVDEILKVS
;
A
#
# COMPACT_ATOMS: atom_id res chain seq x y z
N MET A 1 -7.42 13.83 16.56
CA MET A 1 -7.73 12.92 15.42
C MET A 1 -6.44 12.27 14.99
N GLU A 2 -6.39 10.94 14.93
CA GLU A 2 -5.30 10.23 14.25
C GLU A 2 -5.14 10.82 12.84
N LYS A 3 -3.91 11.19 12.47
CA LYS A 3 -3.65 11.89 11.21
C LYS A 3 -3.57 10.96 10.00
N SER A 4 -3.53 9.64 10.20
CA SER A 4 -3.33 8.65 9.15
C SER A 4 -4.21 7.42 9.35
N LEU A 5 -4.59 6.78 8.24
CA LEU A 5 -5.26 5.48 8.25
C LEU A 5 -4.27 4.33 8.49
N LEU A 6 -4.72 3.31 9.23
CA LEU A 6 -4.06 2.01 9.36
C LEU A 6 -4.09 1.26 8.02
N ILE A 7 -3.17 0.30 7.80
CA ILE A 7 -3.17 -0.53 6.58
C ILE A 7 -4.51 -1.23 6.35
N ILE A 8 -5.11 -1.78 7.40
CA ILE A 8 -6.41 -2.46 7.31
C ILE A 8 -7.54 -1.52 6.88
N GLU A 9 -7.49 -0.27 7.32
CA GLU A 9 -8.45 0.77 6.91
C GLU A 9 -8.21 1.17 5.44
N ARG A 10 -6.94 1.28 5.03
CA ARG A 10 -6.53 1.59 3.65
C ARG A 10 -7.02 0.53 2.67
N ILE A 11 -6.85 -0.75 3.00
CA ILE A 11 -7.33 -1.88 2.19
C ILE A 11 -8.84 -1.78 1.91
N VAL A 12 -9.64 -1.39 2.91
CA VAL A 12 -11.08 -1.18 2.75
C VAL A 12 -11.38 0.04 1.87
N VAL A 13 -10.70 1.17 2.11
CA VAL A 13 -10.85 2.40 1.31
C VAL A 13 -10.48 2.16 -0.16
N GLU A 14 -9.38 1.44 -0.42
CA GLU A 14 -8.95 1.07 -1.77
C GLU A 14 -9.96 0.17 -2.48
N SER A 15 -10.59 -0.76 -1.75
CA SER A 15 -11.64 -1.64 -2.30
C SER A 15 -12.82 -0.85 -2.84
N LEU A 16 -13.13 0.27 -2.19
CA LEU A 16 -14.27 1.13 -2.46
C LEU A 16 -13.94 2.29 -3.42
N PHE A 17 -12.67 2.48 -3.78
CA PHE A 17 -12.25 3.60 -4.61
C PHE A 17 -12.88 3.58 -6.02
N LYS A 18 -13.16 2.39 -6.55
CA LYS A 18 -13.73 2.23 -7.90
C LYS A 18 -15.24 2.03 -7.92
N LYS A 19 -15.84 1.53 -6.84
CA LYS A 19 -17.27 1.20 -6.77
C LYS A 19 -17.76 0.97 -5.34
N SER A 20 -19.06 1.12 -5.13
CA SER A 20 -19.74 0.66 -3.93
C SER A 20 -19.74 -0.87 -3.84
N LEU A 21 -19.72 -1.39 -2.62
CA LEU A 21 -19.68 -2.83 -2.35
C LEU A 21 -20.53 -3.17 -1.12
N ASP A 22 -21.24 -4.28 -1.18
CA ASP A 22 -21.83 -4.89 0.01
C ASP A 22 -20.77 -5.55 0.91
N PHE A 23 -21.21 -5.95 2.11
CA PHE A 23 -20.35 -6.55 3.13
C PHE A 23 -19.66 -7.83 2.65
N GLU A 24 -20.38 -8.72 1.97
CA GLU A 24 -19.83 -10.01 1.50
C GLU A 24 -18.77 -9.81 0.41
N LYS A 25 -19.01 -8.88 -0.53
CA LYS A 25 -18.01 -8.51 -1.54
C LYS A 25 -16.75 -7.91 -0.91
N LEU A 26 -16.90 -7.06 0.11
CA LEU A 26 -15.76 -6.50 0.84
C LEU A 26 -14.98 -7.59 1.59
N LYS A 27 -15.67 -8.51 2.26
CA LYS A 27 -15.05 -9.66 2.93
C LYS A 27 -14.22 -10.50 1.95
N VAL A 28 -14.76 -10.76 0.75
CA VAL A 28 -14.04 -11.49 -0.30
C VAL A 28 -12.84 -10.69 -0.86
N GLN A 29 -12.98 -9.38 -1.08
CA GLN A 29 -11.91 -8.55 -1.66
C GLN A 29 -10.76 -8.24 -0.69
N THR A 30 -11.08 -8.06 0.58
CA THR A 30 -10.10 -7.69 1.62
C THR A 30 -9.53 -8.91 2.33
N SER A 31 -10.26 -10.03 2.33
CA SER A 31 -9.93 -11.25 3.08
C SER A 31 -9.78 -11.02 4.59
N LEU A 32 -10.37 -9.94 5.12
CA LEU A 32 -10.46 -9.67 6.55
C LEU A 32 -11.49 -10.59 7.20
N SER A 33 -11.27 -10.91 8.48
CA SER A 33 -12.29 -11.60 9.28
C SER A 33 -13.52 -10.72 9.45
N GLU A 34 -14.68 -11.34 9.66
CA GLU A 34 -15.96 -10.64 9.74
C GLU A 34 -15.99 -9.58 10.86
N SER A 35 -15.52 -9.94 12.04
CA SER A 35 -15.45 -9.03 13.19
C SER A 35 -14.50 -7.85 12.94
N LEU A 36 -13.36 -8.10 12.32
CA LEU A 36 -12.39 -7.05 11.99
C LEU A 36 -12.95 -6.11 10.92
N LEU A 37 -13.58 -6.66 9.88
CA LEU A 37 -14.20 -5.87 8.82
C LEU A 37 -15.32 -4.98 9.38
N GLN A 38 -16.18 -5.52 10.26
CA GLN A 38 -17.21 -4.72 10.93
C GLN A 38 -16.61 -3.57 11.77
N ALA A 39 -15.55 -3.85 12.52
CA ALA A 39 -14.87 -2.83 13.32
C ALA A 39 -14.27 -1.72 12.43
N VAL A 40 -13.57 -2.10 11.37
CA VAL A 40 -12.95 -1.16 10.42
C VAL A 40 -14.01 -0.32 9.70
N LEU A 41 -15.11 -0.93 9.24
CA LEU A 41 -16.21 -0.20 8.59
C LEU A 41 -16.86 0.79 9.55
N GLY A 42 -17.10 0.40 10.80
CA GLY A 42 -17.62 1.29 11.84
C GLY A 42 -16.72 2.49 12.09
N GLN A 43 -15.40 2.27 12.19
CA GLN A 43 -14.42 3.34 12.36
C GLN A 43 -14.38 4.29 11.16
N LEU A 44 -14.39 3.76 9.93
CA LEU A 44 -14.34 4.56 8.71
C LEU A 44 -15.62 5.39 8.49
N ILE A 45 -16.78 4.87 8.90
CA ILE A 45 -18.04 5.62 8.93
C ILE A 45 -17.97 6.73 9.99
N GLN A 46 -17.49 6.43 11.20
CA GLN A 46 -17.32 7.44 12.25
C GLN A 46 -16.35 8.56 11.85
N LYS A 47 -15.29 8.22 11.09
CA LYS A 47 -14.34 9.18 10.50
C LYS A 47 -14.94 9.97 9.32
N GLY A 48 -16.17 9.68 8.90
CA GLY A 48 -16.86 10.34 7.79
C GLY A 48 -16.31 9.98 6.40
N ILE A 49 -15.48 8.94 6.31
CA ILE A 49 -14.82 8.49 5.07
C ILE A 49 -15.78 7.64 4.24
N LEU A 50 -16.56 6.81 4.91
CA LEU A 50 -17.55 5.93 4.29
C LEU A 50 -18.96 6.36 4.63
N VAL A 51 -19.89 6.06 3.73
CA VAL A 51 -21.33 6.06 4.00
C VAL A 51 -21.91 4.70 3.66
N PHE A 52 -22.95 4.31 4.39
CA PHE A 52 -23.71 3.09 4.12
C PHE A 52 -25.08 3.49 3.59
N LYS A 53 -25.37 3.14 2.34
CA LYS A 53 -26.65 3.44 1.69
C LYS A 53 -27.02 2.32 0.73
N ASN A 54 -28.32 2.04 0.60
CA ASN A 54 -28.83 0.98 -0.27
C ASN A 54 -28.16 -0.40 -0.04
N TYR A 55 -27.87 -0.74 1.23
CA TYR A 55 -27.18 -1.97 1.62
C TYR A 55 -25.74 -2.11 1.11
N GLU A 56 -25.13 -1.03 0.63
CA GLU A 56 -23.75 -0.99 0.18
C GLU A 56 -22.94 0.08 0.92
N TYR A 57 -21.64 -0.16 1.05
CA TYR A 57 -20.66 0.81 1.51
C TYR A 57 -20.06 1.53 0.32
N GLU A 58 -19.83 2.83 0.45
CA GLU A 58 -19.16 3.65 -0.55
C GLU A 58 -18.36 4.78 0.10
N LEU A 59 -17.41 5.35 -0.64
CA LEU A 59 -16.70 6.54 -0.21
C LEU A 59 -17.64 7.75 -0.19
N ASN A 60 -17.52 8.57 0.84
CA ASN A 60 -18.30 9.79 1.02
C ASN A 60 -17.83 10.90 0.07
N TRP A 61 -18.17 10.80 -1.22
CA TRP A 61 -17.72 11.75 -2.22
C TRP A 61 -18.25 13.18 -2.00
N GLU A 62 -19.39 13.33 -1.32
CA GLU A 62 -19.96 14.63 -0.96
C GLU A 62 -19.04 15.42 -0.02
N HIS A 63 -18.36 14.73 0.90
CA HIS A 63 -17.45 15.33 1.88
C HIS A 63 -15.98 15.02 1.59
N LYS A 64 -15.62 14.85 0.31
CA LYS A 64 -14.25 14.52 -0.13
C LYS A 64 -13.17 15.42 0.45
N SER A 65 -13.43 16.71 0.61
CA SER A 65 -12.49 17.67 1.16
C SER A 65 -12.05 17.35 2.60
N LEU A 66 -12.89 16.64 3.37
CA LEU A 66 -12.61 16.31 4.77
C LEU A 66 -11.73 15.08 4.91
N TRP A 67 -11.94 14.04 4.09
CA TRP A 67 -11.25 12.75 4.26
C TRP A 67 -10.12 12.51 3.27
N LEU A 68 -10.17 13.07 2.06
CA LEU A 68 -9.16 12.80 1.03
C LEU A 68 -7.74 13.16 1.52
N PRO A 69 -7.51 14.30 2.21
CA PRO A 69 -6.19 14.62 2.73
C PRO A 69 -5.63 13.57 3.69
N ILE A 70 -6.49 12.89 4.46
CA ILE A 70 -6.11 11.83 5.42
C ILE A 70 -5.63 10.59 4.67
N VAL A 71 -6.29 10.24 3.57
CA VAL A 71 -5.94 9.06 2.75
C VAL A 71 -4.68 9.31 1.92
N THR A 72 -4.52 10.52 1.38
CA THR A 72 -3.40 10.90 0.51
C THR A 72 -2.20 11.49 1.26
N ASP A 73 -2.22 11.50 2.58
CA ASP A 73 -1.15 12.08 3.39
C ASP A 73 0.19 11.32 3.21
N LYS A 74 1.27 12.09 3.12
CA LYS A 74 2.63 11.55 2.91
C LYS A 74 3.14 10.79 4.12
N GLU A 75 2.83 11.23 5.34
CA GLU A 75 3.24 10.51 6.55
C GLU A 75 2.48 9.18 6.66
N GLY A 76 1.20 9.15 6.29
CA GLY A 76 0.43 7.92 6.15
C GLY A 76 1.05 6.94 5.16
N ALA A 77 1.45 7.40 3.97
CA ALA A 77 2.11 6.55 2.97
C ALA A 77 3.48 6.03 3.46
N LYS A 78 4.25 6.87 4.16
CA LYS A 78 5.53 6.47 4.78
C LYS A 78 5.32 5.39 5.86
N ALA A 79 4.30 5.56 6.71
CA ALA A 79 3.97 4.60 7.75
C ALA A 79 3.57 3.24 7.16
N GLU A 80 2.74 3.25 6.11
CA GLU A 80 2.33 2.06 5.37
C GLU A 80 3.53 1.33 4.76
N ILE A 81 4.43 2.02 4.07
CA ILE A 81 5.66 1.42 3.50
C ILE A 81 6.49 0.76 4.61
N LYS A 82 6.66 1.42 5.76
CA LYS A 82 7.43 0.90 6.89
C LYS A 82 6.78 -0.37 7.47
N GLU A 83 5.47 -0.37 7.64
CA GLU A 83 4.71 -1.49 8.20
C GLU A 83 4.72 -2.70 7.24
N LEU A 84 4.51 -2.47 5.94
CA LEU A 84 4.60 -3.51 4.91
C LEU A 84 6.01 -4.11 4.84
N PHE A 85 7.06 -3.27 4.86
CA PHE A 85 8.44 -3.75 4.82
C PHE A 85 8.80 -4.53 6.08
N SER A 86 8.40 -4.05 7.26
CA SER A 86 8.64 -4.76 8.53
C SER A 86 7.92 -6.12 8.55
N SER A 87 6.68 -6.17 8.05
CA SER A 87 5.92 -7.42 7.93
C SER A 87 6.56 -8.40 6.96
N LEU A 88 7.10 -7.92 5.83
CA LEU A 88 7.84 -8.74 4.87
C LEU A 88 9.13 -9.32 5.49
N VAL A 89 9.89 -8.50 6.22
CA VAL A 89 11.09 -8.95 6.95
C VAL A 89 10.71 -10.05 7.94
N ASN A 90 9.72 -9.82 8.79
CA ASN A 90 9.26 -10.81 9.77
C ASN A 90 8.81 -12.11 9.07
N GLN A 91 8.00 -12.01 8.01
CA GLN A 91 7.52 -13.17 7.28
C GLN A 91 8.67 -14.04 6.74
N ILE A 92 9.75 -13.44 6.25
CA ILE A 92 10.89 -14.17 5.68
C ILE A 92 11.74 -14.85 6.74
N TYR A 93 11.95 -14.18 7.87
CA TYR A 93 12.82 -14.68 8.93
C TYR A 93 12.08 -15.57 9.94
N GLU A 94 10.75 -15.53 9.98
CA GLU A 94 9.91 -16.37 10.85
C GLU A 94 9.23 -17.53 10.12
N LYS A 95 9.03 -17.44 8.80
CA LYS A 95 8.36 -18.49 8.00
C LYS A 95 9.23 -18.85 6.79
N GLU A 96 9.61 -20.13 6.67
CA GLU A 96 10.56 -20.62 5.65
C GLU A 96 10.02 -20.61 4.20
N GLU A 97 8.81 -20.11 3.92
CA GLU A 97 8.20 -20.25 2.59
C GLU A 97 7.73 -18.93 1.94
N GLY A 98 8.07 -18.81 0.65
CA GLY A 98 7.38 -17.97 -0.33
C GLY A 98 7.97 -16.57 -0.59
N ALA A 99 8.46 -15.88 0.44
CA ALA A 99 8.97 -14.52 0.30
C ALA A 99 10.51 -14.50 0.19
N LYS A 100 11.05 -13.77 -0.80
CA LYS A 100 12.49 -13.58 -1.00
C LYS A 100 12.83 -12.09 -0.94
N LEU A 101 13.32 -11.62 0.20
CA LEU A 101 13.92 -10.29 0.34
C LEU A 101 15.42 -10.43 0.15
N LYS A 102 15.97 -9.63 -0.75
CA LYS A 102 17.42 -9.53 -0.95
C LYS A 102 17.83 -8.09 -0.69
N VAL A 103 18.69 -7.89 0.30
CA VAL A 103 19.39 -6.63 0.53
C VAL A 103 20.87 -6.89 0.38
N GLN A 104 21.50 -6.21 -0.57
CA GLN A 104 22.92 -6.38 -0.88
C GLN A 104 23.65 -5.05 -0.78
N LYS A 105 24.79 -5.05 -0.09
CA LYS A 105 25.74 -3.93 -0.08
C LYS A 105 26.78 -4.21 -1.15
N ILE A 106 26.85 -3.35 -2.15
CA ILE A 106 27.77 -3.48 -3.28
C ILE A 106 28.50 -2.16 -3.50
N TYR A 107 29.73 -2.23 -3.97
CA TYR A 107 30.47 -1.07 -4.47
C TYR A 107 30.21 -0.96 -5.96
N LEU A 108 29.88 0.24 -6.42
CA LEU A 108 29.61 0.54 -7.82
C LEU A 108 30.54 1.65 -8.27
N ASN A 109 31.18 1.49 -9.42
CA ASN A 109 31.74 2.63 -10.14
C ASN A 109 30.62 3.43 -10.84
N GLN A 110 30.97 4.59 -11.40
CA GLN A 110 29.97 5.48 -12.02
C GLN A 110 29.20 4.81 -13.16
N ARG A 111 29.88 4.04 -14.02
CA ARG A 111 29.24 3.33 -15.14
C ARG A 111 28.26 2.25 -14.65
N GLU A 112 28.65 1.50 -13.63
CA GLU A 112 27.80 0.46 -13.03
C GLU A 112 26.59 1.06 -12.30
N LYS A 113 26.76 2.22 -11.65
CA LYS A 113 25.67 2.97 -11.02
C LYS A 113 24.64 3.41 -12.06
N GLU A 114 25.08 3.98 -13.18
CA GLU A 114 24.19 4.36 -14.28
C GLU A 114 23.47 3.16 -14.89
N GLU A 115 24.14 2.00 -14.96
CA GLU A 115 23.50 0.76 -15.43
C GLU A 115 22.43 0.27 -14.46
N LEU A 116 22.68 0.30 -13.14
CA LEU A 116 21.68 0.00 -12.13
C LEU A 116 20.48 0.95 -12.22
N GLU A 117 20.72 2.25 -12.35
CA GLU A 117 19.66 3.27 -12.46
C GLU A 117 18.78 3.04 -13.70
N ARG A 118 19.37 2.65 -14.85
CA ARG A 118 18.62 2.25 -16.04
C ARG A 118 17.73 1.03 -15.77
N ASN A 119 18.29 -0.02 -15.17
CA ASN A 119 17.53 -1.23 -14.85
C ASN A 119 16.35 -0.95 -13.90
N LEU A 120 16.53 -0.04 -12.93
CA LEU A 120 15.45 0.39 -12.04
C LEU A 120 14.38 1.20 -12.78
N ALA A 121 14.78 2.08 -13.71
CA ALA A 121 13.85 2.81 -14.56
C ALA A 121 13.05 1.89 -15.51
N ASP A 122 13.64 0.78 -15.95
CA ASP A 122 12.93 -0.24 -16.73
C ASP A 122 11.86 -0.96 -15.89
N ILE A 123 12.14 -1.22 -14.61
CA ILE A 123 11.15 -1.76 -13.66
C ILE A 123 9.99 -0.77 -13.47
N ASP A 124 10.29 0.51 -13.28
CA ASP A 124 9.27 1.57 -13.17
C ASP A 124 8.40 1.60 -14.43
N SER A 125 9.03 1.56 -15.60
CA SER A 125 8.37 1.57 -16.90
C SER A 125 7.47 0.35 -17.08
N PHE A 126 7.92 -0.83 -16.66
CA PHE A 126 7.12 -2.06 -16.65
C PHE A 126 5.87 -1.90 -15.77
N ILE A 127 6.02 -1.42 -14.53
CA ILE A 127 4.90 -1.24 -13.60
C ILE A 127 3.90 -0.23 -14.14
N GLN A 128 4.37 0.89 -14.70
CA GLN A 128 3.51 1.88 -15.33
C GLN A 128 2.81 1.33 -16.58
N GLY A 129 3.50 0.51 -17.37
CA GLY A 129 2.94 -0.22 -18.51
C GLY A 129 1.76 -1.10 -18.08
N VAL A 130 1.94 -1.91 -17.03
CA VAL A 130 0.87 -2.75 -16.46
C VAL A 130 -0.31 -1.90 -15.97
N ARG A 131 -0.05 -0.81 -15.25
CA ARG A 131 -1.09 0.11 -14.75
C ARG A 131 -1.88 0.75 -15.89
N ASN A 132 -1.21 1.19 -16.94
CA ASN A 132 -1.85 1.82 -18.10
C ASN A 132 -2.65 0.81 -18.92
N GLN A 133 -2.13 -0.40 -19.13
CA GLN A 133 -2.88 -1.48 -19.78
C GLN A 133 -4.17 -1.79 -19.04
N ARG A 134 -4.17 -1.80 -17.69
CA ARG A 134 -5.38 -2.03 -16.89
C ARG A 134 -6.43 -0.92 -16.95
N LYS A 135 -6.05 0.29 -17.37
CA LYS A 135 -7.03 1.36 -17.67
C LYS A 135 -7.78 1.08 -18.97
N VAL A 136 -7.09 0.48 -19.95
CA VAL A 136 -7.65 0.15 -21.27
C VAL A 136 -8.38 -1.19 -21.26
N PHE A 137 -7.82 -2.19 -20.57
CA PHE A 137 -8.35 -3.53 -20.42
C PHE A 137 -8.52 -3.86 -18.92
N PRO A 138 -9.64 -3.45 -18.31
CA PRO A 138 -9.89 -3.68 -16.90
C PRO A 138 -9.94 -5.18 -16.60
N VAL A 139 -9.21 -5.60 -15.58
CA VAL A 139 -9.31 -6.94 -15.01
C VAL A 139 -10.01 -6.87 -13.66
N LYS A 140 -10.62 -7.97 -13.24
CA LYS A 140 -11.24 -8.07 -11.91
C LYS A 140 -10.15 -7.98 -10.84
N GLU A 141 -10.06 -6.84 -10.19
CA GLU A 141 -9.11 -6.61 -9.10
C GLU A 141 -9.64 -7.21 -7.80
N ASN A 142 -8.76 -7.94 -7.12
CA ASN A 142 -8.94 -8.41 -5.77
C ASN A 142 -7.72 -7.92 -4.97
N ILE A 143 -7.97 -7.12 -3.94
CA ILE A 143 -6.91 -6.45 -3.16
C ILE A 143 -6.08 -7.47 -2.40
N SER A 144 -6.69 -8.51 -1.84
CA SER A 144 -5.94 -9.57 -1.16
C SER A 144 -5.00 -10.37 -2.07
N LYS A 145 -5.16 -10.26 -3.40
CA LYS A 145 -4.28 -10.91 -4.39
C LYS A 145 -3.21 -9.97 -4.96
N GLN A 146 -3.20 -8.69 -4.56
CA GLN A 146 -2.18 -7.77 -5.02
C GLN A 146 -0.79 -8.23 -4.58
N GLN A 147 0.19 -8.01 -5.47
CA GLN A 147 1.59 -8.29 -5.17
C GLN A 147 2.25 -6.99 -4.75
N VAL A 148 2.93 -7.03 -3.59
CA VAL A 148 3.73 -5.92 -3.09
C VAL A 148 5.16 -6.11 -3.59
N VAL A 149 5.71 -5.09 -4.25
CA VAL A 149 7.07 -5.11 -4.82
C VAL A 149 7.89 -3.98 -4.21
N PHE A 150 9.03 -4.31 -3.62
CA PHE A 150 10.00 -3.34 -3.09
C PHE A 150 11.28 -3.39 -3.91
N TYR A 151 11.74 -2.23 -4.38
CA TYR A 151 13.04 -2.05 -5.01
C TYR A 151 13.51 -0.61 -4.81
N GLY A 152 14.82 -0.41 -4.70
CA GLY A 152 15.43 0.89 -4.49
C GLY A 152 16.91 0.75 -4.23
N HIS A 153 17.64 1.85 -4.43
CA HIS A 153 19.06 1.95 -4.10
C HIS A 153 19.34 3.27 -3.40
N CYS A 154 20.33 3.27 -2.52
CA CYS A 154 20.82 4.48 -1.89
C CYS A 154 22.25 4.23 -1.42
N GLU A 155 22.99 5.31 -1.17
CA GLU A 155 24.28 5.22 -0.52
C GLU A 155 24.09 4.77 0.93
N TYR A 156 24.88 3.78 1.34
CA TYR A 156 24.81 3.24 2.70
C TYR A 156 24.98 4.33 3.77
N ARG A 157 25.85 5.30 3.51
CA ARG A 157 26.08 6.44 4.40
C ARG A 157 24.79 7.23 4.65
N SER A 158 24.00 7.49 3.61
CA SER A 158 22.74 8.22 3.75
C SER A 158 21.76 7.51 4.69
N LEU A 159 21.73 6.17 4.69
CA LEU A 159 20.92 5.40 5.64
C LEU A 159 21.46 5.50 7.07
N VAL A 160 22.78 5.40 7.25
CA VAL A 160 23.42 5.50 8.57
C VAL A 160 23.21 6.88 9.18
N ASP A 161 23.42 7.93 8.39
CA ASP A 161 23.24 9.32 8.83
C ASP A 161 21.78 9.56 9.26
N GLU A 162 20.81 8.98 8.55
CA GLU A 162 19.39 9.09 8.93
C GLU A 162 19.06 8.35 10.22
N ILE A 163 19.66 7.17 10.45
CA ILE A 163 19.51 6.44 11.72
C ILE A 163 20.08 7.25 12.89
N LEU A 164 21.24 7.88 12.70
CA LEU A 164 21.92 8.65 13.73
C LEU A 164 21.22 9.96 14.09
N LYS A 165 20.45 10.56 13.17
CA LYS A 165 19.61 11.74 13.47
C LYS A 165 18.43 11.43 14.41
N VAL A 166 18.02 10.17 14.49
CA VAL A 166 16.86 9.72 15.27
C VAL A 166 17.27 9.24 16.68
N SER A 167 18.56 9.17 16.98
CA SER A 167 19.16 8.95 18.31
C SER A 167 19.62 10.25 18.96
#